data_AF-A0A7S2XCE1-F1
#
_entry.id   AF-A0A7S2XCE1-F1
#
_cell.length_a   1.000
_cell.length_b   1.000
_cell.length_c   1.000
_cell.angle_alpha   90.00
_cell.angle_beta   90.00
_cell.angle_gamma   90.00
#
_symmetry.space_group_name_H-M   'P 1'
#
loop_
_entity.id
_entity.type
_entity.pdbx_description
1 polymer ?
#
loop_
_entity_poly.entity_id
_entity_poly.type
_entity_poly.pdbx_seq_one_letter_code
_entity_poly.pdbx_strand_id
1 'polypeptide(L)'
;GPQAFSEMESSFLKNLAKQQQPDIFIDVHSGTLGFYTPYSYSTNVPKTLATSQSLDIINKLNPKYCNCPAGGAGEVSGYLAYGTAQDYLFENQHVPYSIVLEVFDGNTYKEQQHHHHQQRKNHNNKSSSNNSNKDEQEDPMYCLKSSNPIDAQMLEATCENWSSA
;
A
#
# COMPACT_ATOMS: atom_id res chain seq x y z
N GLY A 1 -12.06 -11.94 -12.90
CA GLY A 1 -12.60 -13.31 -12.99
C GLY A 1 -13.92 -13.34 -13.75
N PRO A 2 -14.53 -14.53 -13.91
CA PRO A 2 -15.78 -14.75 -14.66
C PRO A 2 -17.02 -14.10 -14.03
N GLN A 3 -17.03 -13.87 -12.71
CA GLN A 3 -18.09 -13.14 -12.00
C GLN A 3 -17.58 -12.60 -10.66
N ALA A 4 -18.35 -11.72 -10.00
CA ALA A 4 -18.01 -11.22 -8.66
C ALA A 4 -17.82 -12.39 -7.67
N PHE A 5 -16.75 -12.34 -6.87
CA PHE A 5 -16.40 -13.37 -5.88
C PHE A 5 -16.15 -14.77 -6.47
N SER A 6 -15.72 -14.87 -7.72
CA SER A 6 -15.31 -16.14 -8.33
C SER A 6 -13.98 -16.68 -7.78
N GLU A 7 -13.09 -15.79 -7.34
CA GLU A 7 -11.81 -16.19 -6.72
C GLU A 7 -12.04 -16.55 -5.24
N MET A 8 -11.43 -17.64 -4.78
CA MET A 8 -11.64 -18.17 -3.42
C MET A 8 -11.30 -17.14 -2.35
N GLU A 9 -10.21 -16.41 -2.53
CA GLU A 9 -9.69 -15.39 -1.63
C GLU A 9 -10.69 -14.24 -1.46
N SER A 10 -11.26 -13.76 -2.58
CA SER A 10 -12.26 -12.70 -2.56
C SER A 10 -13.57 -13.15 -1.90
N SER A 11 -13.97 -14.41 -2.13
CA SER A 11 -15.16 -15.00 -1.50
C SER A 11 -14.96 -15.21 0.01
N PHE A 12 -13.75 -15.62 0.42
CA PHE A 12 -13.37 -15.76 1.82
C PHE A 12 -13.41 -14.40 2.54
N LEU A 13 -12.76 -13.37 1.98
CA LEU A 13 -12.77 -12.02 2.57
C LEU A 13 -14.19 -11.48 2.72
N LYS A 14 -15.04 -11.67 1.72
CA LYS A 14 -16.47 -11.31 1.77
C LYS A 14 -17.17 -11.94 2.98
N ASN A 15 -16.98 -13.24 3.16
CA ASN A 15 -17.63 -13.98 4.25
C ASN A 15 -17.06 -13.58 5.62
N LEU A 16 -15.74 -13.37 5.71
CA LEU A 16 -15.09 -12.92 6.93
C LEU A 16 -15.59 -11.53 7.33
N ALA A 17 -15.64 -10.58 6.41
CA ALA A 17 -16.17 -9.24 6.69
C ALA A 17 -17.62 -9.26 7.15
N LYS A 18 -18.46 -10.11 6.54
CA LYS A 18 -19.85 -10.30 6.97
C LYS A 18 -19.95 -10.86 8.39
N GLN A 19 -19.02 -11.74 8.79
CA GLN A 19 -19.01 -12.31 10.14
C GLN A 19 -18.48 -11.32 11.17
N GLN A 20 -17.38 -10.63 10.86
CA GLN A 20 -16.69 -9.75 11.80
C GLN A 20 -17.33 -8.36 11.92
N GLN A 21 -17.98 -7.88 10.85
CA GLN A 21 -18.54 -6.52 10.77
C GLN A 21 -17.55 -5.46 11.27
N PRO A 22 -16.37 -5.35 10.63
CA PRO A 22 -15.32 -4.50 11.16
C PRO A 22 -15.70 -3.02 11.08
N ASP A 23 -15.24 -2.24 12.06
CA ASP A 23 -15.36 -0.77 12.01
C ASP A 23 -14.36 -0.18 11.01
N ILE A 24 -13.19 -0.82 10.84
CA ILE A 24 -12.08 -0.34 10.02
C ILE A 24 -11.60 -1.46 9.09
N PHE A 25 -11.45 -1.14 7.82
CA PHE A 25 -10.76 -1.95 6.82
C PHE A 25 -9.66 -1.13 6.17
N ILE A 26 -8.45 -1.68 6.15
CA ILE A 26 -7.27 -1.07 5.54
C ILE A 26 -6.74 -2.04 4.49
N ASP A 27 -6.70 -1.58 3.25
CA ASP A 27 -6.18 -2.33 2.11
C ASP A 27 -4.83 -1.73 1.70
N VAL A 28 -3.77 -2.52 1.80
CA VAL A 28 -2.38 -2.05 1.63
C VAL A 28 -1.85 -2.53 0.28
N HIS A 29 -1.44 -1.57 -0.54
CA HIS A 29 -0.95 -1.77 -1.90
C HIS A 29 0.45 -1.16 -2.07
N SER A 30 1.08 -1.49 -3.19
CA SER A 30 2.35 -0.92 -3.62
C SER A 30 2.39 -0.79 -5.14
N GLY A 31 3.30 0.06 -5.65
CA GLY A 31 3.39 0.44 -7.05
C GLY A 31 3.16 1.93 -7.27
N THR A 32 2.59 2.61 -6.27
CA THR A 32 2.44 4.06 -6.20
C THR A 32 2.46 4.54 -4.73
N LEU A 33 2.27 5.83 -4.50
CA LEU A 33 2.05 6.44 -3.18
C LEU A 33 0.68 7.11 -3.13
N GLY A 34 -0.04 6.94 -2.02
CA GLY A 34 -1.35 7.55 -1.85
C GLY A 34 -2.17 7.04 -0.68
N PHE A 35 -3.07 7.88 -0.18
CA PHE A 35 -4.06 7.53 0.85
C PHE A 35 -5.47 7.78 0.33
N TYR A 36 -6.27 6.74 0.19
CA TYR A 36 -7.56 6.86 -0.48
C TYR A 36 -8.74 6.44 0.36
N THR A 37 -9.81 7.24 0.30
CA THR A 37 -11.16 6.88 0.74
C THR A 37 -11.99 6.40 -0.45
N PRO A 38 -13.16 5.77 -0.25
CA PRO A 38 -14.06 5.44 -1.34
C PRO A 38 -14.55 6.73 -2.04
N TYR A 39 -15.08 6.65 -3.27
CA TYR A 39 -15.16 5.45 -4.11
C TYR A 39 -13.94 5.30 -5.02
N SER A 40 -13.57 4.06 -5.35
CA SER A 40 -12.60 3.79 -6.43
C SER A 40 -13.25 3.71 -7.81
N TYR A 41 -14.50 3.23 -7.89
CA TYR A 41 -15.21 3.09 -9.18
C TYR A 41 -15.85 4.39 -9.70
N SER A 42 -15.81 5.48 -8.93
CA SER A 42 -16.43 6.76 -9.26
C SER A 42 -15.57 7.93 -8.77
N THR A 43 -15.61 9.05 -9.49
CA THR A 43 -15.03 10.32 -9.03
C THR A 43 -15.87 11.00 -7.93
N ASN A 44 -17.06 10.48 -7.64
CA ASN A 44 -17.89 11.00 -6.55
C ASN A 44 -17.33 10.56 -5.21
N VAL A 45 -17.04 11.52 -4.33
CA VAL A 45 -16.67 11.23 -2.94
C VAL A 45 -17.95 11.12 -2.09
N PRO A 46 -18.13 10.03 -1.31
CA PRO A 46 -19.27 9.89 -0.41
C PRO A 46 -19.31 11.02 0.61
N LYS A 47 -20.46 11.67 0.75
CA LYS A 47 -20.66 12.76 1.73
C LYS A 47 -21.16 12.22 3.06
N THR A 48 -20.40 11.28 3.64
CA THR A 48 -20.73 10.67 4.94
C THR A 48 -19.83 11.20 6.05
N LEU A 49 -20.29 11.13 7.30
CA LEU A 49 -19.47 11.47 8.46
C LEU A 49 -18.17 10.65 8.51
N ALA A 50 -18.26 9.35 8.22
CA ALA A 50 -17.11 8.45 8.23
C ALA A 50 -16.10 8.80 7.14
N THR A 51 -16.55 9.23 5.96
CA THR A 51 -15.66 9.73 4.89
C THR A 51 -14.94 11.00 5.33
N SER A 52 -15.66 11.96 5.93
CA SER A 52 -15.03 13.18 6.47
C SER A 52 -14.01 12.86 7.57
N GLN A 53 -14.33 11.95 8.49
CA GLN A 53 -13.41 11.50 9.55
C GLN A 53 -12.19 10.76 8.99
N SER A 54 -12.37 9.94 7.96
CA SER A 54 -11.27 9.28 7.25
C SER A 54 -10.32 10.29 6.63
N LEU A 55 -10.86 11.32 5.95
CA LEU A 55 -10.08 12.40 5.37
C LEU A 55 -9.36 13.21 6.45
N ASP A 56 -9.97 13.46 7.61
CA ASP A 56 -9.29 14.12 8.74
C ASP A 56 -8.10 13.32 9.28
N ILE A 57 -8.23 11.99 9.37
CA ILE A 57 -7.12 11.10 9.75
C ILE A 57 -6.01 11.20 8.70
N ILE A 58 -6.37 11.04 7.43
CA ILE A 58 -5.44 11.12 6.29
C ILE A 58 -4.70 12.47 6.28
N ASN A 59 -5.40 13.60 6.45
CA ASN A 59 -4.82 14.93 6.46
C ASN A 59 -3.84 15.17 7.61
N LYS A 60 -4.00 14.45 8.74
CA LYS A 60 -3.04 14.48 9.85
C LYS A 60 -1.81 13.61 9.60
N LEU A 61 -1.99 12.46 8.97
CA LEU A 61 -0.92 11.48 8.75
C LEU A 61 -0.07 11.80 7.52
N ASN A 62 -0.71 12.24 6.43
CA ASN A 62 -0.07 12.40 5.13
C ASN A 62 1.17 13.33 5.17
N PRO A 63 1.12 14.54 5.78
CA PRO A 63 2.28 15.43 5.80
C PRO A 63 3.48 14.86 6.57
N LYS A 64 3.24 13.91 7.48
CA LYS A 64 4.29 13.32 8.32
C LYS A 64 4.90 12.07 7.69
N TYR A 65 4.11 11.25 7.01
CA TYR A 65 4.53 9.90 6.64
C TYR A 65 4.61 9.62 5.13
N CYS A 66 3.92 10.39 4.30
CA CYS A 66 3.79 10.04 2.87
C CYS A 66 4.04 11.25 1.96
N ASN A 67 3.45 12.41 2.28
CA ASN A 67 3.42 13.59 1.43
C ASN A 67 2.99 13.25 0.00
N CYS A 68 1.92 12.47 -0.11
CA CYS A 68 1.43 11.86 -1.34
C CYS A 68 -0.01 12.27 -1.67
N PRO A 69 -0.52 11.96 -2.87
CA PRO A 69 -1.91 12.24 -3.23
C PRO A 69 -2.89 11.57 -2.25
N ALA A 70 -3.92 12.31 -1.84
CA ALA A 70 -4.89 11.79 -0.88
C ALA A 70 -6.31 12.34 -1.11
N GLY A 71 -7.33 11.51 -0.91
CA GLY A 71 -8.74 11.88 -1.16
C GLY A 71 -9.59 10.68 -1.59
N GLY A 72 -10.68 10.93 -2.31
CA GLY A 72 -11.45 9.84 -2.94
C GLY A 72 -10.60 9.12 -3.99
N ALA A 73 -10.58 7.79 -3.95
CA ALA A 73 -9.71 6.98 -4.81
C ALA A 73 -9.93 7.27 -6.30
N GLY A 74 -11.17 7.24 -6.78
CA GLY A 74 -11.50 7.51 -8.18
C GLY A 74 -11.34 8.97 -8.57
N GLU A 75 -11.36 9.90 -7.60
CA GLU A 75 -11.06 11.33 -7.82
C GLU A 75 -9.55 11.56 -7.99
N VAL A 76 -8.72 10.91 -7.17
CA VAL A 76 -7.30 11.26 -6.99
C VAL A 76 -6.34 10.32 -7.73
N SER A 77 -6.65 9.04 -7.88
CA SER A 77 -5.74 8.04 -8.45
C SER A 77 -5.48 8.20 -9.96
N GLY A 78 -6.31 8.98 -10.66
CA GLY A 78 -6.21 9.19 -12.11
C GLY A 78 -6.86 8.10 -12.96
N TYR A 79 -7.49 7.08 -12.35
CA TYR A 79 -8.31 6.08 -13.05
C TYR A 79 -9.45 5.59 -12.15
N LEU A 80 -10.41 4.87 -12.75
CA LEU A 80 -11.50 4.25 -12.01
C LEU A 80 -11.25 2.74 -11.87
N ALA A 81 -11.30 2.24 -10.64
CA ALA A 81 -11.15 0.83 -10.33
C ALA A 81 -12.49 0.24 -9.90
N TYR A 82 -13.01 -0.71 -10.68
CA TYR A 82 -14.28 -1.39 -10.40
C TYR A 82 -14.04 -2.70 -9.64
N GLY A 83 -14.98 -3.07 -8.76
CA GLY A 83 -14.94 -4.35 -8.04
C GLY A 83 -13.88 -4.42 -6.95
N THR A 84 -13.46 -3.27 -6.40
CA THR A 84 -12.49 -3.20 -5.30
C THR A 84 -13.08 -3.73 -4.00
N ALA A 85 -12.22 -4.30 -3.14
CA ALA A 85 -12.63 -4.68 -1.79
C ALA A 85 -13.05 -3.44 -0.98
N GLN A 86 -12.34 -2.33 -1.14
CA GLN A 86 -12.62 -1.06 -0.49
C GLN A 86 -14.08 -0.63 -0.68
N ASP A 87 -14.53 -0.55 -1.94
CA ASP A 87 -15.87 -0.08 -2.27
C ASP A 87 -16.94 -1.07 -1.78
N TYR A 88 -16.71 -2.38 -1.98
CA TYR A 88 -17.64 -3.40 -1.50
C TYR A 88 -17.82 -3.38 0.02
N LEU A 89 -16.73 -3.22 0.77
CA LEU A 89 -16.78 -3.19 2.23
C LEU A 89 -17.47 -1.93 2.75
N PHE A 90 -17.24 -0.79 2.10
CA PHE A 90 -17.91 0.45 2.44
C PHE A 90 -19.41 0.41 2.10
N GLU A 91 -19.79 0.01 0.88
CA GLU A 91 -21.18 0.08 0.42
C GLU A 91 -22.04 -1.08 0.88
N ASN A 92 -21.53 -2.31 0.78
CA ASN A 92 -22.34 -3.50 0.98
C ASN A 92 -22.21 -4.07 2.40
N GLN A 93 -21.02 -3.95 3.01
CA GLN A 93 -20.79 -4.37 4.40
C GLN A 93 -20.89 -3.21 5.39
N HIS A 94 -21.08 -1.97 4.92
CA HIS A 94 -21.24 -0.77 5.74
C HIS A 94 -20.06 -0.51 6.70
N VAL A 95 -18.86 -0.93 6.31
CA VAL A 95 -17.62 -0.64 7.06
C VAL A 95 -17.37 0.87 6.99
N PRO A 96 -17.42 1.61 8.11
CA PRO A 96 -17.33 3.07 8.08
C PRO A 96 -16.01 3.59 7.51
N TYR A 97 -14.88 2.97 7.91
CA TYR A 97 -13.55 3.40 7.52
C TYR A 97 -12.91 2.35 6.60
N SER A 98 -13.17 2.47 5.30
CA SER A 98 -12.60 1.58 4.27
C SER A 98 -11.53 2.34 3.48
N ILE A 99 -10.25 2.15 3.83
CA ILE A 99 -9.14 3.00 3.37
C ILE A 99 -8.14 2.17 2.57
N VAL A 100 -7.64 2.72 1.46
CA VAL A 100 -6.50 2.17 0.73
C VAL A 100 -5.23 2.96 1.07
N LEU A 101 -4.13 2.25 1.33
CA LEU A 101 -2.80 2.81 1.52
C LEU A 101 -1.87 2.27 0.45
N GLU A 102 -1.38 3.15 -0.42
CA GLU A 102 -0.32 2.87 -1.37
C GLU A 102 1.00 3.34 -0.76
N VAL A 103 1.87 2.38 -0.42
CA VAL A 103 2.99 2.65 0.51
C VAL A 103 4.36 2.74 -0.15
N PHE A 104 4.46 2.42 -1.44
CA PHE A 104 5.75 2.40 -2.12
C PHE A 104 5.59 2.66 -3.62
N ASP A 105 6.23 3.72 -4.09
CA ASP A 105 6.50 3.91 -5.51
C ASP A 105 7.98 3.65 -5.81
N GLY A 106 8.25 2.82 -6.81
CA GLY A 106 9.61 2.44 -7.17
C GLY A 106 10.43 3.57 -7.82
N ASN A 107 9.82 4.72 -8.12
CA ASN A 107 10.48 5.84 -8.82
C ASN A 107 11.13 6.80 -7.82
N THR A 108 10.38 7.25 -6.81
CA THR A 108 10.86 7.99 -5.65
C THR A 108 11.99 7.24 -4.96
N TYR A 109 11.90 5.92 -4.85
CA TYR A 109 13.01 5.10 -4.33
C TYR A 109 14.28 5.23 -5.18
N LYS A 110 14.16 5.15 -6.52
CA LYS A 110 15.30 5.30 -7.44
C LYS A 110 15.88 6.72 -7.40
N GLU A 111 15.04 7.75 -7.32
CA GLU A 111 15.48 9.14 -7.20
C GLU A 111 16.24 9.38 -5.89
N GLN A 112 15.74 8.86 -4.77
CA GLN A 112 16.44 8.92 -3.48
C GLN A 112 17.80 8.20 -3.53
N GLN A 113 17.88 7.03 -4.15
CA GLN A 113 19.14 6.30 -4.36
C GLN A 113 20.13 7.10 -5.22
N HIS A 114 19.65 7.75 -6.30
CA HIS A 114 20.49 8.62 -7.12
C HIS A 114 21.01 9.83 -6.33
N HIS A 115 20.18 10.47 -5.51
CA HIS A 115 20.61 11.57 -4.65
C HIS A 115 21.61 11.13 -3.58
N HIS A 116 21.40 9.99 -2.92
CA HIS A 116 22.37 9.44 -1.96
C HIS A 116 23.70 9.09 -2.61
N HIS A 117 23.71 8.51 -3.81
CA HIS A 117 24.94 8.23 -4.55
C HIS A 117 25.69 9.51 -4.95
N GLN A 118 24.97 10.55 -5.39
CA GLN A 118 25.57 11.85 -5.71
C GLN A 118 26.15 12.54 -4.47
N GLN A 119 25.47 12.48 -3.33
CA GLN A 119 25.96 13.03 -2.07
C GLN A 119 27.21 12.28 -1.58
N ARG A 120 27.25 10.94 -1.68
CA ARG A 120 28.45 10.13 -1.36
C ARG A 120 29.61 10.45 -2.29
N LYS A 121 29.38 10.64 -3.60
CA LYS A 121 30.42 11.08 -4.56
C LYS A 121 30.96 12.47 -4.23
N ASN A 122 30.11 13.41 -3.85
CA ASN A 122 30.52 14.77 -3.47
C ASN A 122 31.27 14.81 -2.12
N HIS A 123 30.96 13.89 -1.19
CA HIS A 123 31.74 13.70 0.04
C HIS A 123 33.10 13.05 -0.23
N ASN A 124 33.15 12.01 -1.07
CA ASN A 124 34.41 11.35 -1.44
C ASN A 124 35.35 12.25 -2.26
N ASN A 125 34.82 13.17 -3.07
CA ASN A 125 35.65 14.18 -3.75
C ASN A 125 36.24 15.25 -2.79
N LYS A 126 35.73 15.36 -1.56
CA LYS A 126 36.31 16.20 -0.48
C LYS A 126 37.20 15.43 0.48
N SER A 127 37.26 14.10 0.37
CA SER A 127 38.12 13.25 1.21
C SER A 127 38.75 12.17 0.34
N SER A 128 39.79 12.55 -0.40
CA SER A 128 40.76 11.58 -0.92
C SER A 128 41.54 10.99 0.26
N SER A 129 41.05 9.89 0.81
CA SER A 129 41.85 8.89 1.51
C SER A 129 41.11 7.56 1.51
N ASN A 130 41.62 6.64 0.70
CA ASN A 130 41.42 5.19 0.68
C ASN A 130 40.54 4.59 1.80
N ASN A 131 39.44 3.95 1.40
CA ASN A 131 39.29 2.52 1.69
C ASN A 131 38.20 1.87 0.83
N SER A 132 38.57 0.75 0.24
CA SER A 132 37.72 -0.20 -0.47
C SER A 132 36.92 -1.03 0.52
N ASN A 133 35.63 -0.74 0.68
CA ASN A 133 34.66 -1.72 1.15
C ASN A 133 33.57 -1.83 0.08
N LYS A 134 33.44 -3.04 -0.47
CA LYS A 134 32.28 -3.44 -1.25
C LYS A 134 31.15 -3.66 -0.24
N ASP A 135 30.37 -2.63 0.02
CA ASP A 135 29.08 -2.79 0.71
C ASP A 135 28.23 -3.73 -0.17
N GLU A 136 27.86 -4.90 0.35
CA GLU A 136 26.82 -5.73 -0.24
C GLU A 136 25.56 -4.89 -0.32
N GLN A 137 25.18 -4.55 -1.56
CA GLN A 137 24.00 -3.77 -1.84
C GLN A 137 22.80 -4.69 -1.60
N GLU A 138 22.25 -4.69 -0.38
CA GLU A 138 21.04 -5.43 -0.04
C GLU A 138 19.97 -5.15 -1.10
N ASP A 139 19.46 -6.22 -1.71
CA ASP A 139 18.41 -6.14 -2.72
C ASP A 139 17.18 -5.50 -2.05
N PRO A 140 16.80 -4.26 -2.40
CA PRO A 140 15.69 -3.58 -1.74
C PRO A 140 14.34 -4.21 -2.03
N MET A 141 14.29 -5.16 -2.97
CA MET A 141 13.11 -5.98 -3.26
C MET A 141 13.07 -7.28 -2.46
N TYR A 142 14.03 -7.54 -1.56
CA TYR A 142 14.09 -8.77 -0.76
C TYR A 142 12.79 -9.00 0.02
N CYS A 143 12.20 -7.95 0.61
CA CYS A 143 10.93 -8.03 1.33
C CYS A 143 9.75 -8.45 0.44
N LEU A 144 9.76 -8.10 -0.86
CA LEU A 144 8.69 -8.50 -1.78
C LEU A 144 8.81 -9.97 -2.20
N LYS A 145 10.03 -10.51 -2.22
CA LYS A 145 10.25 -11.95 -2.43
C LYS A 145 9.73 -12.78 -1.25
N SER A 146 9.79 -12.26 -0.02
CA SER A 146 9.24 -12.95 1.15
C SER A 146 7.71 -12.87 1.26
N SER A 147 7.08 -11.82 0.70
CA SER A 147 5.63 -11.63 0.79
C SER A 147 4.83 -12.30 -0.33
N ASN A 148 5.49 -12.73 -1.40
CA ASN A 148 4.86 -13.41 -2.52
C ASN A 148 5.61 -14.73 -2.83
N PRO A 149 5.34 -15.80 -2.07
CA PRO A 149 6.03 -17.07 -2.25
C PRO A 149 5.72 -17.66 -3.63
N ILE A 150 6.77 -17.93 -4.39
CA ILE A 150 6.67 -18.45 -5.76
C ILE A 150 6.68 -19.99 -5.82
N ASP A 151 6.87 -20.64 -4.67
CA ASP A 151 6.79 -22.08 -4.51
C ASP A 151 6.29 -22.46 -3.10
N ALA A 152 5.99 -23.74 -2.93
CA ALA A 152 5.43 -24.28 -1.69
C ALA A 152 6.39 -24.17 -0.50
N GLN A 153 7.70 -24.26 -0.73
CA GLN A 153 8.69 -24.19 0.34
C GLN A 153 8.83 -22.76 0.87
N MET A 154 8.79 -21.77 -0.03
CA MET A 154 8.74 -20.36 0.35
C MET A 154 7.43 -20.02 1.06
N LEU A 155 6.29 -20.58 0.65
CA LEU A 155 5.00 -20.34 1.30
C LEU A 155 5.02 -20.81 2.76
N GLU A 156 5.53 -22.02 3.01
CA GLU A 156 5.62 -22.59 4.35
C GLU A 156 6.53 -21.74 5.25
N ALA A 157 7.71 -21.35 4.77
CA ALA A 157 8.62 -20.46 5.48
C ALA A 157 8.01 -19.07 5.77
N THR A 158 7.29 -18.49 4.81
CA THR A 158 6.57 -17.23 5.02
C THR A 158 5.47 -17.39 6.06
N CYS A 159 4.67 -18.45 6.02
CA CYS A 159 3.64 -18.72 7.02
C CYS A 159 4.22 -18.90 8.43
N GLU A 160 5.33 -19.61 8.59
CA GLU A 160 6.01 -19.77 9.90
C GLU A 160 6.51 -18.44 10.46
N ASN A 161 7.15 -17.62 9.63
CA ASN A 161 7.63 -16.29 10.06
C ASN A 161 6.49 -15.34 10.45
N TRP A 162 5.36 -15.36 9.74
CA TRP A 162 4.25 -14.46 10.03
C TRP A 162 3.34 -14.94 11.16
N SER A 163 3.22 -16.26 11.37
CA SER A 163 2.40 -16.82 12.45
C SER A 163 3.09 -16.83 13.82
N SER A 164 4.41 -16.59 13.85
CA SER A 164 5.21 -16.54 15.08
C SER A 164 5.44 -15.12 15.64
N ALA A 165 4.92 -14.08 14.95
CA ALA A 165 5.04 -12.67 15.32
C ALA A 165 3.90 -12.17 16.22
#